data_AF-A0A6F8V527-F1
#
_entry.id   AF-A0A6F8V527-F1
#
_cell.length_a   1.000
_cell.length_b   1.000
_cell.length_c   1.000
_cell.angle_alpha   90.00
_cell.angle_beta   90.00
_cell.angle_gamma   90.00
#
_symmetry.space_group_name_H-M   'P 1'
#
loop_
_entity.id
_entity.type
_entity.pdbx_description
1 polymer ?
#
loop_
_entity_poly.entity_id
_entity_poly.type
_entity_poly.pdbx_seq_one_letter_code
_entity_poly.pdbx_strand_id
1 'polypeptide(L)' 'MGRDNVPGVRLTPGRLLLLWPGLIIQWFIYLLPRKGVQGVAASTRLARSPFMTYVFSFGAWLYIGLLIKTWLVSS' A
#
# COMPACT_ATOMS: atom_id res chain seq x y z
N MET A 1 21.68 -7.81 -6.86
CA MET A 1 21.00 -6.69 -6.15
C MET A 1 20.35 -5.83 -7.23
N GLY A 2 19.07 -5.50 -7.10
CA GLY A 2 18.30 -4.82 -8.17
C GLY A 2 17.06 -5.56 -8.67
N ARG A 3 16.38 -6.36 -7.83
CA ARG A 3 14.97 -6.69 -8.12
C ARG A 3 14.15 -5.52 -7.61
N ASP A 4 13.48 -4.84 -8.53
CA ASP A 4 12.55 -3.77 -8.21
C ASP A 4 11.60 -4.24 -7.11
N ASN A 5 11.41 -3.39 -6.09
CA ASN A 5 10.59 -3.68 -4.93
C ASN A 5 9.10 -3.53 -5.27
N VAL A 6 8.72 -4.02 -6.44
CA VAL A 6 7.38 -3.91 -7.00
C VAL A 6 6.62 -5.14 -6.51
N PRO A 7 5.49 -4.98 -5.81
CA PRO A 7 4.63 -6.10 -5.48
C PRO A 7 4.24 -6.81 -6.78
N GLY A 8 4.04 -8.13 -6.72
CA GLY A 8 3.80 -8.99 -7.91
C GLY A 8 2.48 -8.73 -8.66
N VAL A 9 2.01 -7.49 -8.73
CA VAL A 9 0.81 -7.00 -9.40
C VAL A 9 1.15 -6.43 -10.78
N ARG A 10 0.26 -6.62 -11.75
CA ARG A 10 0.40 -5.98 -13.08
C ARG A 10 -0.02 -4.52 -12.99
N LEU A 11 0.94 -3.61 -13.14
CA LEU A 11 0.73 -2.16 -13.12
C LEU A 11 0.29 -1.63 -14.48
N THR A 12 -0.96 -1.88 -14.87
CA THR A 12 -1.62 -1.16 -15.97
C THR A 12 -2.15 0.19 -15.48
N PRO A 13 -2.29 1.24 -16.30
CA PRO A 13 -2.70 2.58 -15.85
C PRO A 13 -3.98 2.60 -14.98
N GLY A 14 -5.03 1.87 -15.37
CA GLY A 14 -6.26 1.78 -14.57
C GLY A 14 -6.08 1.08 -13.22
N ARG A 15 -5.24 0.03 -13.17
CA ARG A 15 -4.90 -0.66 -11.92
C ARG A 15 -3.98 0.19 -11.05
N LEU A 16 -3.11 1.00 -11.65
CA LEU A 16 -2.27 1.92 -10.90
C LEU A 16 -3.14 2.94 -10.15
N LEU A 17 -4.18 3.49 -10.77
CA LEU A 17 -5.12 4.39 -10.08
C LEU A 17 -5.90 3.69 -8.93
N LEU A 18 -6.18 2.40 -9.05
CA LEU A 18 -6.84 1.67 -7.96
C LEU A 18 -5.84 1.32 -6.84
N LEU A 19 -4.60 0.97 -7.19
CA LEU A 19 -3.62 0.38 -6.29
C LEU A 19 -2.57 1.35 -5.75
N TRP A 20 -2.48 2.57 -6.27
CA TRP A 20 -1.49 3.56 -5.84
C TRP A 20 -1.48 3.81 -4.32
N PRO A 21 -2.61 3.89 -3.59
CA PRO A 21 -2.52 4.17 -2.16
C PRO A 21 -1.90 2.98 -1.41
N GLY A 22 -2.21 1.74 -1.79
CA GLY A 22 -1.58 0.56 -1.19
C GLY A 22 -0.11 0.42 -1.54
N LEU A 23 0.29 0.79 -2.76
CA LEU A 23 1.70 0.84 -3.18
C LEU A 23 2.50 1.85 -2.34
N ILE A 24 1.93 3.03 -2.08
CA ILE A 24 2.55 4.05 -1.22
C ILE A 24 2.70 3.52 0.21
N ILE A 25 1.65 2.92 0.78
CA ILE A 25 1.69 2.37 2.15
C ILE A 25 2.78 1.28 2.26
N GLN A 26 2.87 0.38 1.28
CA GLN A 26 3.91 -0.66 1.25
C GLN A 26 5.31 -0.09 1.11
N TRP A 27 5.48 0.99 0.34
CA TRP A 27 6.74 1.72 0.25
C TRP A 27 7.16 2.29 1.61
N PHE A 28 6.24 2.87 2.38
CA PHE A 28 6.53 3.31 3.75
C PHE A 28 6.87 2.16 4.70
N ILE A 29 6.17 1.02 4.61
CA ILE A 29 6.48 -0.18 5.41
C ILE A 29 7.89 -0.69 5.12
N TYR A 30 8.35 -0.56 3.88
CA TYR A 30 9.71 -0.91 3.49
C TYR A 30 10.74 0.06 4.07
N LEU A 31 10.46 1.37 4.04
CA LEU A 31 11.36 2.39 4.56
C LEU A 31 11.51 2.36 6.09
N LEU A 32 10.44 2.00 6.82
CA LEU A 32 10.41 1.98 8.29
C LEU A 32 10.23 0.56 8.84
N PRO A 33 11.28 -0.27 8.88
CA PRO A 33 11.21 -1.60 9.46
C PRO A 33 11.06 -1.55 11.00
N ARG A 34 10.04 -2.24 11.53
CA ARG A 34 9.66 -2.19 12.97
C ARG A 34 10.65 -2.83 13.96
N LYS A 35 11.65 -3.60 13.51
CA LYS A 35 12.56 -4.38 14.38
C LYS A 35 14.04 -4.25 14.01
N GLY A 36 14.47 -3.08 13.52
CA GLY A 36 15.85 -2.87 13.07
C GLY A 36 16.25 -3.83 11.94
N VAL A 37 17.53 -4.22 11.88
CA VAL A 37 18.09 -5.09 10.81
C VAL A 37 17.37 -6.44 10.70
N GLN A 38 16.94 -7.02 11.83
CA GLN A 38 16.20 -8.29 11.85
C GLN A 38 14.78 -8.15 11.25
N GLY A 39 14.21 -6.95 11.33
CA GLY A 39 12.89 -6.63 10.77
C GLY A 39 12.88 -6.40 9.27
N VAL A 40 14.03 -6.14 8.64
CA VAL A 40 14.14 -5.78 7.21
C VAL A 40 13.60 -6.89 6.32
N ALA A 41 13.92 -8.16 6.61
CA ALA A 41 13.45 -9.29 5.82
C ALA A 41 11.91 -9.44 5.88
N ALA A 42 11.32 -9.25 7.07
CA ALA A 42 9.88 -9.30 7.25
C ALA A 42 9.16 -8.12 6.57
N SER A 43 9.66 -6.89 6.75
CA SER A 43 9.15 -5.70 6.06
C SER A 43 9.27 -5.82 4.54
N THR A 44 10.36 -6.38 4.04
CA THR A 44 10.56 -6.62 2.60
C THR A 44 9.56 -7.64 2.06
N ARG A 45 9.27 -8.72 2.79
CA ARG A 45 8.23 -9.70 2.41
C ARG A 45 6.84 -9.07 2.35
N LEU A 46 6.51 -8.22 3.32
CA LEU A 46 5.22 -7.51 3.36
C LEU A 46 5.09 -6.47 2.24
N ALA A 47 6.14 -5.71 1.98
CA ALA A 47 6.17 -4.70 0.92
C ALA A 47 6.02 -5.32 -0.48
N ARG A 48 6.46 -6.57 -0.66
CA ARG A 48 6.35 -7.31 -1.94
C ARG A 48 5.06 -8.11 -2.08
N SER A 49 4.23 -8.19 -1.05
CA SER A 49 3.03 -9.02 -1.07
C SER A 49 1.96 -8.37 -1.95
N PRO A 50 1.55 -8.99 -3.08
CA PRO A 50 0.49 -8.45 -3.92
C PRO A 50 -0.85 -8.42 -3.19
N PHE A 51 -1.09 -9.41 -2.32
CA PHE A 51 -2.28 -9.46 -1.48
C PHE A 51 -2.37 -8.24 -0.56
N MET A 52 -1.27 -7.87 0.10
CA MET A 52 -1.23 -6.70 0.98
C MET A 52 -1.45 -5.40 0.20
N THR A 53 -1.01 -5.31 -1.06
CA THR A 53 -1.29 -4.15 -1.92
C THR A 53 -2.79 -3.93 -2.09
N TYR A 54 -3.56 -5.00 -2.33
CA TYR A 54 -5.02 -4.90 -2.45
C TYR A 54 -5.68 -4.52 -1.12
N VAL A 55 -5.25 -5.13 -0.01
CA VAL A 55 -5.80 -4.84 1.32
C VAL A 55 -5.58 -3.38 1.70
N PHE A 56 -4.36 -2.87 1.55
CA PHE A 56 -4.06 -1.47 1.87
C PHE A 56 -4.77 -0.51 0.93
N SER A 57 -4.84 -0.83 -0.36
CA SER A 57 -5.56 0.01 -1.33
C SER A 57 -7.05 0.08 -1.01
N PHE A 58 -7.68 -1.07 -0.72
CA PHE A 58 -9.08 -1.15 -0.34
C PHE A 58 -9.36 -0.36 0.94
N GLY A 59 -8.54 -0.56 1.98
CA GLY A 59 -8.68 0.17 3.25
C GLY A 59 -8.51 1.68 3.08
N ALA A 60 -7.55 2.12 2.27
CA ALA A 60 -7.33 3.54 1.99
C ALA A 60 -8.52 4.17 1.23
N TRP A 61 -9.03 3.50 0.20
CA TRP A 61 -10.20 3.99 -0.54
C TRP A 61 -11.46 4.00 0.32
N LEU A 62 -11.66 2.99 1.16
CA LEU A 62 -12.77 2.96 2.11
C LEU A 62 -12.69 4.13 3.08
N TYR A 63 -11.50 4.40 3.64
CA TYR A 63 -11.28 5.54 4.54
C TYR A 63 -11.56 6.89 3.85
N ILE A 64 -11.06 7.08 2.62
CA ILE A 64 -11.33 8.28 1.82
C ILE A 64 -12.83 8.43 1.54
N GLY A 65 -13.51 7.34 1.15
CA GLY A 65 -14.96 7.36 0.89
C GLY A 65 -15.77 7.71 2.14
N LEU A 66 -15.39 7.20 3.31
CA LEU A 66 -16.01 7.56 4.57
C LEU A 66 -15.76 9.04 4.92
N LEU A 67 -14.55 9.55 4.74
CA LEU A 67 -14.23 10.96 4.96
C LEU A 67 -15.06 11.89 4.06
N ILE A 68 -15.16 11.58 2.78
CA ILE A 68 -15.98 12.34 1.83
C ILE A 68 -17.44 12.32 2.26
N LYS A 69 -17.97 11.15 2.63
CA LYS A 69 -19.34 11.03 3.15
C LYS A 69 -19.56 11.91 4.38
N THR A 70 -18.63 11.89 5.35
CA THR A 70 -18.77 12.71 6.57
C THR A 70 -18.73 14.21 6.25
N TRP A 71 -17.89 14.63 5.31
CA TRP A 71 -17.78 16.03 4.91
C TRP A 71 -19.04 16.54 4.19
N LEU A 72 -19.62 15.71 3.32
CA LEU A 72 -20.88 16.02 2.64
C LEU A 72 -22.08 16.10 3.60
N VAL A 73 -22.09 15.30 4.67
CA VAL A 73 -23.15 15.34 5.68
C VAL A 73 -23.00 16.54 6.63
N SER A 74 -21.77 17.02 6.84
CA SER A 74 -21.49 18.19 7.69
C SER A 74 -21.61 19.54 6.98
N SER A 75 -21.81 19.55 5.65
CA SER A 75 -21.96 20.76 4.82
C SER A 75 -23.43 21.09 4.61
#